data_AF-A0A923WYZ2-F1
#
_entry.id   AF-A0A923WYZ2-F1
#
_cell.length_a   1.000
_cell.length_b   1.000
_cell.length_c   1.000
_cell.angle_alpha   90.00
_cell.angle_beta   90.00
_cell.angle_gamma   90.00
#
_symmetry.space_group_name_H-M   'P 1'
#
loop_
_entity.id
_entity.type
_entity.pdbx_description
1 polymer ?
#
loop_
_entity_poly.entity_id
_entity_poly.type
_entity_poly.pdbx_seq_one_letter_code
_entity_poly.pdbx_strand_id
1 'polypeptide(L)' 'MKITDKDRPSTWIKYEDHYCGTCHASCCTMPVEVKAFDIVRLGLATQDEIDNSIKKTAKLLKKKGVISSYREGTDLFM' A
#
# COMPACT_ATOMS: atom_id res chain seq x y z
N MET A 1 16.21 21.73 7.69
CA MET A 1 15.85 20.57 6.83
C MET A 1 14.50 20.88 6.18
N LYS A 2 14.41 20.87 4.84
CA LYS A 2 13.16 21.19 4.15
C LYS A 2 12.22 19.98 4.31
N ILE A 3 11.17 20.13 5.10
CA ILE A 3 10.21 19.05 5.36
C ILE A 3 9.32 18.92 4.11
N THR A 4 9.31 17.74 3.51
CA THR A 4 8.39 17.41 2.43
C THR A 4 7.01 17.13 3.01
N ASP A 5 6.03 17.88 2.53
CA ASP A 5 4.63 17.69 2.85
C ASP A 5 4.03 16.71 1.84
N LYS A 6 3.53 15.58 2.36
CA LYS A 6 2.94 14.50 1.54
C LYS A 6 1.74 15.00 0.72
N ASP A 7 0.97 15.96 1.26
CA ASP A 7 -0.26 16.45 0.66
C ASP A 7 0.00 17.67 -0.27
N ARG A 8 1.26 18.13 -0.38
CA ARG A 8 1.67 19.23 -1.26
C ARG A 8 2.81 18.81 -2.20
N PRO A 9 2.48 18.28 -3.41
CA PRO A 9 3.46 17.81 -4.39
C PRO A 9 4.55 18.83 -4.78
N SER A 10 4.27 20.13 -4.70
CA SER A 10 5.26 21.18 -4.95
C SER A 10 6.41 21.23 -3.94
N THR A 11 6.27 20.55 -2.81
CA THR A 11 7.32 20.41 -1.78
C THR A 11 8.14 19.13 -1.95
N TRP A 12 7.77 18.27 -2.91
CA TRP A 12 8.42 16.99 -3.12
C TRP A 12 9.81 17.18 -3.71
N ILE A 13 10.74 16.37 -3.22
CA ILE A 13 12.11 16.29 -3.70
C ILE A 13 12.34 14.89 -4.27
N LYS A 14 13.30 14.76 -5.18
CA LYS A 14 13.67 13.45 -5.71
C LYS A 14 14.19 12.56 -4.57
N TYR A 15 13.78 11.30 -4.56
CA TYR A 15 14.25 10.33 -3.57
C TYR A 15 15.74 10.00 -3.77
N GLU A 16 16.46 9.87 -2.66
CA GLU A 16 17.84 9.38 -2.55
C GLU A 16 17.93 8.42 -1.35
N ASP A 17 18.73 7.35 -1.45
CA ASP A 17 18.73 6.25 -0.47
C ASP A 17 19.02 6.68 0.96
N HIS A 18 19.81 7.74 1.15
CA HIS A 18 20.16 8.26 2.46
C HIS A 18 18.97 8.91 3.21
N TYR A 19 17.89 9.28 2.52
CA TYR A 19 16.73 9.92 3.16
C TYR A 19 15.95 8.98 4.07
N CYS A 20 15.93 7.68 3.81
CA CYS A 20 15.28 6.70 4.68
C CYS A 20 15.94 6.61 6.07
N GLY A 21 17.24 6.95 6.19
CA GLY A 21 17.99 6.91 7.46
C GLY A 21 17.67 8.04 8.43
N THR A 22 17.14 9.17 7.95
CA THR A 22 16.74 10.34 8.76
C THR A 22 15.29 10.76 8.52
N CYS A 23 14.48 9.87 7.93
CA CYS A 23 13.19 10.20 7.36
C CYS A 23 12.12 10.47 8.42
N HIS A 24 11.28 11.48 8.17
CA HIS A 24 9.99 11.65 8.85
C HIS A 24 8.88 10.73 8.26
N ALA A 25 9.28 9.68 7.53
CA ALA A 25 8.44 8.63 6.93
C ALA A 25 7.31 9.11 6.00
N SER A 26 7.39 10.31 5.41
CA SER A 26 6.31 10.88 4.59
C SER A 26 5.91 10.00 3.40
N CYS A 27 6.89 9.41 2.71
CA CYS A 27 6.63 8.47 1.60
C CYS A 27 6.12 7.11 2.08
N CYS A 28 6.59 6.62 3.22
CA CYS A 28 6.18 5.33 3.80
C CYS A 28 4.76 5.35 4.38
N THR A 29 4.16 6.52 4.52
CA THR A 29 2.77 6.70 4.99
C THR A 29 1.79 7.00 3.85
N MET A 30 2.27 7.07 2.61
CA MET A 30 1.39 7.26 1.47
C MET A 30 0.60 5.97 1.20
N PRO A 31 -0.72 6.06 1.03
CA PRO A 31 -1.50 4.92 0.58
C PRO A 31 -1.03 4.51 -0.81
N VAL A 32 -0.90 3.21 -1.01
CA VAL A 32 -0.49 2.62 -2.28
C VAL A 32 -1.60 1.68 -2.73
N GLU A 33 -1.93 1.77 -4.02
CA GLU A 33 -2.85 0.83 -4.66
C GLU A 33 -2.04 -0.36 -5.20
N VAL A 34 -2.38 -1.57 -4.79
CA VAL A 34 -1.70 -2.81 -5.21
C VAL A 34 -2.70 -3.81 -5.78
N LYS A 35 -2.19 -4.78 -6.56
CA LYS A 35 -3.00 -5.88 -7.09
C LYS A 35 -2.88 -7.14 -6.23
N ALA A 36 -3.77 -8.09 -6.47
CA ALA A 36 -3.76 -9.39 -5.78
C ALA A 36 -2.39 -10.11 -5.83
N PHE A 37 -1.64 -10.00 -6.93
CA PHE A 37 -0.29 -10.57 -7.03
C PHE A 37 0.68 -10.00 -5.98
N ASP A 38 0.61 -8.71 -5.68
CA ASP A 38 1.44 -8.08 -4.65
C ASP A 38 1.07 -8.57 -3.25
N ILE A 39 -0.23 -8.79 -2.99
CA ILE A 39 -0.72 -9.39 -1.73
C ILE A 39 -0.08 -10.77 -1.50
N VAL A 40 0.00 -11.59 -2.56
CA VAL A 40 0.66 -12.90 -2.50
C VAL A 40 2.17 -12.75 -2.32
N ARG A 41 2.81 -11.86 -3.06
CA ARG A 41 4.25 -11.59 -2.96
C ARG A 41 4.67 -11.10 -1.56
N LEU A 42 3.81 -10.34 -0.90
CA LEU A 42 4.00 -9.87 0.48
C LEU A 42 3.65 -10.91 1.55
N GLY A 43 3.16 -12.09 1.16
CA GLY A 43 2.78 -13.16 2.09
C GLY A 43 1.52 -12.86 2.90
N LEU A 44 0.68 -11.93 2.44
CA LEU A 44 -0.54 -11.52 3.14
C LEU A 44 -1.72 -12.45 2.86
N ALA A 45 -1.68 -13.16 1.73
CA ALA A 45 -2.59 -14.23 1.35
C ALA A 45 -1.87 -15.21 0.41
N THR A 46 -2.39 -16.42 0.29
CA THR A 46 -1.92 -17.41 -0.68
C THR A 46 -2.62 -17.25 -2.04
N GLN A 47 -2.03 -17.80 -3.10
CA GLN A 47 -2.64 -17.79 -4.44
C GLN A 47 -4.00 -18.50 -4.46
N ASP A 48 -4.16 -19.57 -3.69
CA ASP A 48 -5.40 -20.33 -3.56
C ASP A 48 -6.53 -19.51 -2.91
N GLU A 49 -6.21 -18.77 -1.84
CA GLU A 49 -7.18 -17.88 -1.18
C GLU A 49 -7.68 -16.77 -2.10
N ILE A 50 -6.78 -16.22 -2.93
CA ILE A 50 -7.13 -15.21 -3.94
C ILE A 50 -8.03 -15.83 -5.03
N ASP A 51 -7.66 -16.99 -5.57
CA ASP A 51 -8.41 -17.69 -6.62
C ASP A 51 -9.81 -18.13 -6.14
N ASN A 52 -9.90 -18.60 -4.90
CA ASN A 52 -11.18 -18.99 -4.30
C ASN A 52 -12.14 -17.79 -4.19
N SER A 53 -11.68 -16.68 -3.61
CA SER A 53 -12.48 -15.47 -3.50
C SER A 53 -11.68 -14.25 -3.07
N ILE A 54 -11.32 -13.41 -4.03
CA ILE A 54 -10.70 -12.09 -3.81
C ILE A 54 -11.50 -11.24 -2.80
N LYS A 55 -12.83 -11.26 -2.86
CA LYS A 55 -13.69 -10.50 -1.93
C LYS A 55 -13.56 -10.97 -0.47
N LYS A 56 -13.49 -12.28 -0.24
CA LYS A 56 -13.32 -12.81 1.13
C LYS A 56 -11.96 -12.41 1.68
N THR A 57 -10.92 -12.56 0.87
CA THR A 57 -9.55 -12.17 1.22
C THR A 57 -9.45 -10.68 1.53
N ALA A 58 -10.02 -9.82 0.68
CA ALA A 58 -10.11 -8.38 0.92
C ALA A 58 -10.85 -8.06 2.24
N LYS A 59 -11.97 -8.72 2.54
CA LYS A 59 -12.72 -8.51 3.78
C LYS A 59 -11.90 -8.91 5.01
N LEU A 60 -11.13 -10.00 4.93
CA LEU A 60 -10.23 -10.46 6.00
C LEU A 60 -9.06 -9.48 6.20
N LEU A 61 -8.41 -9.05 5.12
CA LEU A 61 -7.30 -8.08 5.17
C LEU A 61 -7.77 -6.73 5.73
N LYS A 62 -8.97 -6.28 5.35
CA LYS A 62 -9.57 -5.07 5.89
C LYS A 62 -9.86 -5.20 7.39
N LYS A 63 -10.35 -6.36 7.84
CA LYS A 63 -10.57 -6.63 9.27
C LYS A 63 -9.25 -6.66 10.06
N LYS A 64 -8.15 -7.11 9.47
CA LYS A 64 -6.81 -7.07 10.06
C LYS A 64 -6.18 -5.66 10.04
N GLY A 65 -6.80 -4.68 9.39
CA GLY A 65 -6.27 -3.33 9.24
C GLY A 65 -5.08 -3.23 8.27
N VAL A 66 -4.86 -4.26 7.44
CA VAL A 66 -3.76 -4.29 6.46
C VAL A 66 -4.10 -3.44 5.23
N ILE A 67 -5.38 -3.43 4.84
CA ILE A 67 -5.92 -2.62 3.75
C ILE A 67 -7.06 -1.75 4.30
N SER A 68 -7.25 -0.58 3.72
CA SER A 68 -8.38 0.32 3.98
C SER A 68 -9.61 0.00 3.11
N SER A 69 -9.42 -0.42 1.85
CA SER A 69 -10.48 -0.67 0.88
C SER A 69 -10.08 -1.63 -0.25
N TYR A 70 -11.08 -2.16 -0.95
CA TYR A 70 -10.91 -2.98 -2.15
C TYR A 70 -11.93 -2.55 -3.21
N ARG A 71 -11.47 -2.32 -4.44
CA ARG A 71 -12.30 -1.88 -5.57
C ARG A 71 -12.45 -2.99 -6.60
N GLU A 72 -13.67 -3.50 -6.73
CA GLU A 72 -13.96 -4.64 -7.62
C GLU A 72 -13.78 -4.33 -9.11
N GLY A 73 -14.08 -3.11 -9.55
CA GLY A 73 -13.97 -2.74 -10.97
C GLY A 73 -12.54 -2.70 -11.50
N THR A 74 -11.55 -2.53 -10.60
CA THR A 74 -10.14 -2.37 -10.96
C THR A 74 -9.23 -3.44 -10.34
N ASP A 75 -9.78 -4.29 -9.45
CA ASP A 75 -9.03 -5.26 -8.64
C ASP A 75 -7.85 -4.60 -7.86
N LEU A 76 -8.13 -3.44 -7.26
CA LEU A 76 -7.14 -2.68 -6.49
C LEU A 76 -7.43 -2.75 -5.00
N PHE A 77 -6.37 -3.00 -4.23
CA PHE A 77 -6.32 -2.97 -2.78
C PHE A 77 -5.61 -1.70 -2.34
N MET A 78 -6.18 -0.97 -1.39
CA MET A 78 -5.62 0.23 -0.75
C MET A 78 -5.80 0.09 0.75
#